data_AF-A0A0N0MES7-F1
#
_entry.id   AF-A0A0N0MES7-F1
#
_cell.length_a   1.000
_cell.length_b   1.000
_cell.length_c   1.000
_cell.angle_alpha   90.00
_cell.angle_beta   90.00
_cell.angle_gamma   90.00
#
_symmetry.space_group_name_H-M   'P 1'
#
loop_
_entity.id
_entity.type
_entity.pdbx_description
1 polymer ?
#
loop_
_entity_poly.entity_id
_entity_poly.type
_entity_poly.pdbx_seq_one_letter_code
_entity_poly.pdbx_strand_id
1 'polypeptide(L)'
;MIARPTFVATPVRATAARVADPFAVLQRQVGRLIDDYRAPDTFGSGRIGATDITEDATGYHIYIEVPGCSEKDITLNASNGVLGISGEKKSPVAETGHKTHVSTRSFGAFSEHFNLPEGVDEDKITARIKDGVLKVTLPRREPARPTERRIDIQPG
;
A
#
# COMPACT_ATOMS: atom_id res chain seq x y z
N MET A 1 -10.81 -65.38 49.60
CA MET A 1 -11.28 -65.23 48.21
C MET A 1 -11.75 -63.78 48.07
N ILE A 2 -10.95 -62.91 47.47
CA ILE A 2 -11.17 -61.46 47.37
C ILE A 2 -11.51 -61.14 45.91
N ALA A 3 -12.67 -60.54 45.65
CA ALA A 3 -12.94 -59.78 44.42
C ALA A 3 -14.25 -59.01 44.57
N ARG A 4 -14.48 -57.78 44.11
CA ARG A 4 -13.68 -56.66 43.58
C ARG A 4 -14.72 -55.51 43.53
N PRO A 5 -14.46 -54.29 44.01
CA PRO A 5 -15.45 -53.22 43.88
C PRO A 5 -15.54 -52.77 42.42
N THR A 6 -16.73 -52.86 41.83
CA THR A 6 -17.03 -52.34 40.50
C THR A 6 -17.08 -50.81 40.56
N PHE A 7 -16.06 -50.15 40.02
CA PHE A 7 -16.04 -48.70 39.88
C PHE A 7 -16.85 -48.31 38.63
N VAL A 8 -18.00 -47.64 38.83
CA VAL A 8 -18.74 -47.01 37.73
C VAL A 8 -18.14 -45.63 37.51
N ALA A 9 -17.31 -45.50 36.47
CA ALA A 9 -16.76 -44.21 36.05
C ALA A 9 -17.85 -43.40 35.34
N THR A 10 -18.38 -42.38 36.01
CA THR A 10 -19.20 -41.34 35.35
C THR A 10 -18.26 -40.45 34.53
N PRO A 11 -18.48 -40.23 33.22
CA PRO A 11 -17.63 -39.32 32.47
C PRO A 11 -17.90 -37.89 32.92
N VAL A 12 -16.96 -37.29 33.65
CA VAL A 12 -16.90 -35.84 33.83
C VAL A 12 -16.54 -35.25 32.48
N ARG A 13 -17.55 -34.69 31.81
CA ARG A 13 -17.40 -34.01 30.52
C ARG A 13 -16.55 -32.76 30.77
N ALA A 14 -15.25 -32.85 30.51
CA ALA A 14 -14.36 -31.71 30.52
C ALA A 14 -14.82 -30.73 29.44
N THR A 15 -15.55 -29.70 29.83
CA THR A 15 -15.69 -28.49 29.02
C THR A 15 -14.29 -27.89 28.94
N ALA A 16 -13.57 -28.22 27.87
CA ALA A 16 -12.42 -27.44 27.46
C ALA A 16 -12.93 -26.02 27.23
N ALA A 17 -12.78 -25.16 28.23
CA ALA A 17 -12.93 -23.73 28.07
C ALA A 17 -12.02 -23.37 26.90
N ARG A 18 -12.62 -22.96 25.77
CA ARG A 18 -11.86 -22.33 24.69
C ARG A 18 -11.31 -21.06 25.29
N VAL A 19 -10.08 -21.12 25.81
CA VAL A 19 -9.31 -19.93 26.14
C VAL A 19 -9.26 -19.15 24.83
N ALA A 20 -9.96 -18.02 24.80
CA ALA A 20 -9.89 -17.12 23.67
C ALA A 20 -8.41 -16.86 23.42
N ASP A 21 -7.98 -17.03 22.18
CA ASP A 21 -6.58 -16.85 21.81
C ASP A 21 -6.08 -15.53 22.42
N PRO A 22 -5.08 -15.56 23.31
CA PRO A 22 -4.66 -14.37 24.06
C PRO A 22 -4.23 -13.25 23.12
N PHE A 23 -3.76 -13.58 21.91
CA PHE A 23 -3.46 -12.59 20.88
C PHE A 23 -4.71 -12.02 20.23
N ALA A 24 -5.77 -12.82 20.04
CA ALA A 24 -7.05 -12.33 19.50
C ALA A 24 -7.82 -11.40 20.46
N VAL A 25 -7.50 -11.45 21.76
CA VAL A 25 -8.04 -10.50 22.76
C VAL A 25 -7.30 -9.16 22.67
N LEU A 26 -5.96 -9.20 22.60
CA LEU A 26 -5.12 -7.99 22.45
C LEU A 26 -5.39 -7.27 21.12
N GLN A 27 -5.47 -8.02 20.02
CA GLN A 27 -5.76 -7.45 18.70
C GLN A 27 -7.10 -6.72 18.62
N ARG A 28 -8.13 -7.25 19.28
CA ARG A 28 -9.45 -6.61 19.30
C ARG A 28 -9.47 -5.30 20.08
N GLN A 29 -8.58 -5.14 21.05
CA GLN A 29 -8.50 -3.92 21.86
C GLN A 29 -7.70 -2.82 21.15
N VAL A 30 -6.62 -3.19 20.44
CA VAL A 30 -5.79 -2.23 19.68
C VAL A 30 -6.42 -1.86 18.33
N GLY A 31 -7.06 -2.81 17.64
CA GLY A 31 -7.68 -2.56 16.33
C GLY A 31 -8.79 -1.52 16.37
N ARG A 32 -9.64 -1.54 17.41
CA ARG A 32 -10.73 -0.56 17.56
C ARG A 32 -10.21 0.88 17.68
N LEU A 33 -9.10 1.08 18.40
CA LEU A 33 -8.53 2.41 18.59
C LEU A 33 -7.92 3.00 17.31
N ILE A 34 -7.49 2.13 16.38
CA ILE A 34 -6.90 2.54 15.08
C ILE A 34 -8.01 2.78 14.05
N ASP A 35 -9.04 1.93 14.04
CA ASP A 35 -10.22 2.09 13.18
C ASP A 35 -10.98 3.38 13.51
N ASP A 36 -11.10 3.73 14.80
CA ASP A 36 -11.76 4.97 15.26
C ASP A 36 -11.00 6.26 14.89
N TYR A 37 -9.69 6.18 14.56
CA TYR A 37 -8.88 7.34 14.15
C TYR A 37 -8.75 7.48 12.62
N ARG A 38 -9.10 6.44 11.86
CA ARG A 38 -9.08 6.45 10.40
C ARG A 38 -10.33 7.18 9.89
N ALA A 39 -10.17 8.47 9.62
CA ALA A 39 -11.16 9.36 9.02
C ALA A 39 -11.96 8.70 7.86
N PRO A 40 -13.22 9.11 7.66
CA PRO A 40 -14.20 8.37 6.87
C PRO A 40 -13.79 8.28 5.39
N ASP A 41 -13.90 7.06 4.87
CA ASP A 41 -14.09 6.68 3.48
C ASP A 41 -13.92 7.79 2.43
N THR A 42 -12.67 8.07 2.06
CA THR A 42 -12.38 8.67 0.76
C THR A 42 -12.14 7.52 -0.24
N PHE A 43 -13.25 7.01 -0.80
CA PHE A 43 -13.36 6.13 -1.97
C PHE A 43 -12.49 4.86 -2.01
N GLY A 44 -13.04 3.74 -1.51
CA GLY A 44 -13.10 2.43 -2.19
C GLY A 44 -11.81 1.69 -2.61
N SER A 45 -10.62 2.24 -2.41
CA SER A 45 -9.34 1.56 -2.68
C SER A 45 -8.43 1.69 -1.47
N GLY A 46 -7.74 0.60 -1.12
CA GLY A 46 -6.80 0.64 -0.01
C GLY A 46 -5.70 1.64 -0.33
N ARG A 47 -5.50 2.66 0.52
CA ARG A 47 -4.28 3.46 0.51
C ARG A 47 -3.09 2.50 0.61
N ILE A 48 -2.09 2.64 -0.26
CA ILE A 48 -0.88 1.84 -0.15
C ILE A 48 0.21 2.65 0.51
N GLY A 49 0.77 2.08 1.57
CA GLY A 49 2.01 2.56 2.17
C GLY A 49 1.93 3.92 2.85
N ALA A 50 2.99 4.24 3.57
CA ALA A 50 3.32 5.62 3.84
C ALA A 50 3.82 6.28 2.54
N THR A 51 3.43 7.54 2.34
CA THR A 51 3.81 8.32 1.16
C THR A 51 4.48 9.62 1.57
N ASP A 52 5.68 9.86 1.05
CA ASP A 52 6.41 11.11 1.19
C ASP A 52 6.50 11.83 -0.16
N ILE A 53 6.37 13.16 -0.14
CA ILE A 53 6.59 14.02 -1.31
C ILE A 53 7.66 15.04 -0.94
N THR A 54 8.70 15.09 -1.75
CA THR A 54 9.83 16.01 -1.56
C THR A 54 10.10 16.79 -2.83
N GLU A 55 10.78 17.92 -2.69
CA GLU A 55 11.13 18.81 -3.79
C GLU A 55 12.60 19.20 -3.69
N ASP A 56 13.27 19.28 -4.83
CA ASP A 56 14.58 19.90 -4.99
C ASP A 56 14.63 20.82 -6.21
N ALA A 57 15.81 21.35 -6.53
CA ALA A 57 16.00 22.25 -7.67
C ALA A 57 15.65 21.63 -9.03
N THR A 58 15.68 20.30 -9.14
CA THR A 58 15.44 19.56 -10.39
C THR A 58 13.97 19.17 -10.57
N GLY A 59 13.24 18.99 -9.48
CA GLY A 59 11.81 18.69 -9.51
C GLY A 59 11.27 18.08 -8.23
N TYR A 60 10.20 17.30 -8.38
CA TYR A 60 9.49 16.66 -7.27
C TYR A 60 9.76 15.15 -7.25
N HIS A 61 9.74 14.56 -6.06
CA HIS A 61 9.92 13.14 -5.85
C HIS A 61 8.84 12.60 -4.92
N ILE A 62 8.16 11.54 -5.36
CA ILE A 62 7.16 10.83 -4.56
C ILE A 62 7.75 9.48 -4.16
N TYR A 63 7.65 9.16 -2.88
CA TYR A 63 8.10 7.89 -2.30
C TYR A 63 6.89 7.19 -1.70
N ILE A 64 6.65 5.93 -2.07
CA ILE A 64 5.50 5.15 -1.60
C ILE A 64 6.00 3.80 -1.12
N GLU A 65 5.65 3.43 0.11
CA GLU A 65 5.93 2.09 0.62
C GLU A 65 5.02 1.04 -0.05
N VAL A 66 5.62 0.18 -0.86
CA VAL A 66 4.94 -0.92 -1.58
C VAL A 66 5.57 -2.28 -1.27
N PRO A 67 5.76 -2.65 0.02
CA PRO A 67 6.48 -3.87 0.37
C PRO A 67 5.75 -5.12 -0.14
N GLY A 68 6.47 -5.95 -0.90
CA GLY A 68 5.94 -7.17 -1.50
C GLY A 68 5.35 -6.99 -2.90
N CYS A 69 5.37 -5.79 -3.46
CA CYS A 69 5.04 -5.54 -4.87
C CYS A 69 6.31 -5.52 -5.73
N SER A 70 6.23 -6.11 -6.91
CA SER A 70 7.24 -5.95 -7.96
C SER A 70 6.82 -4.86 -8.95
N GLU A 71 7.73 -4.45 -9.83
CA GLU A 71 7.45 -3.48 -10.89
C GLU A 71 6.27 -3.89 -11.78
N LYS A 72 6.04 -5.21 -11.93
CA LYS A 72 4.94 -5.75 -12.75
C LYS A 72 3.57 -5.65 -12.07
N ASP A 73 3.56 -5.45 -10.75
CA ASP A 73 2.33 -5.34 -9.98
C ASP A 73 1.84 -3.89 -9.86
N ILE A 74 2.57 -2.93 -10.45
CA ILE A 74 2.28 -1.48 -10.37
C ILE A 74 2.19 -0.88 -11.76
N THR A 75 1.14 -0.07 -11.98
CA THR A 75 0.92 0.73 -13.18
C THR A 75 0.95 2.21 -12.82
N LEU A 76 1.71 2.98 -13.59
CA LEU A 76 1.75 4.44 -13.50
C LEU A 76 1.24 5.04 -14.80
N ASN A 77 0.41 6.07 -14.69
CA ASN A 77 -0.10 6.83 -15.82
C ASN A 77 -0.11 8.32 -15.49
N ALA A 78 0.46 9.15 -16.36
CA ALA A 78 0.36 10.60 -16.27
C ALA A 78 -0.49 11.11 -17.44
N SER A 79 -1.55 11.84 -17.13
CA SER A 79 -2.34 12.52 -18.15
C SER A 79 -3.09 13.71 -17.56
N ASN A 80 -3.20 14.77 -18.36
CA ASN A 80 -3.96 15.98 -18.01
C ASN A 80 -3.55 16.58 -16.66
N GLY A 81 -2.24 16.61 -16.35
CA GLY A 81 -1.74 17.12 -15.08
C GLY A 81 -2.05 16.24 -13.87
N VAL A 82 -2.43 14.97 -14.06
CA VAL A 82 -2.68 14.00 -12.98
C VAL A 82 -1.80 12.79 -13.17
N LEU A 83 -1.07 12.42 -12.11
CA LEU A 83 -0.36 11.14 -12.00
C LEU A 83 -1.24 10.14 -11.25
N GLY A 84 -1.66 9.09 -11.93
CA GLY A 84 -2.26 7.89 -11.33
C GLY A 84 -1.20 6.84 -11.04
N ILE A 85 -1.30 6.22 -9.87
CA ILE A 85 -0.50 5.09 -9.43
C ILE A 85 -1.46 4.02 -8.94
N SER A 86 -1.44 2.86 -9.56
CA SER A 86 -2.31 1.74 -9.20
C SER A 86 -1.55 0.44 -9.18
N GLY A 87 -2.09 -0.56 -8.48
CA GLY A 87 -1.48 -1.88 -8.45
C GLY A 87 -2.20 -2.82 -7.52
N GLU A 88 -1.62 -4.01 -7.32
CA GLU A 88 -2.17 -5.01 -6.42
C GLU A 88 -1.09 -5.67 -5.58
N LYS A 89 -1.27 -5.65 -4.26
CA LYS A 89 -0.45 -6.44 -3.35
C LYS A 89 -1.10 -7.80 -3.14
N LYS A 90 -0.55 -8.82 -3.79
CA LYS A 90 -1.08 -10.19 -3.74
C LYS A 90 -1.02 -10.76 -2.32
N SER A 91 -2.11 -11.37 -1.89
CA SER A 91 -2.12 -12.16 -0.64
C SER A 91 -1.24 -13.40 -0.80
N PRO A 92 -0.45 -13.77 0.22
CA PRO A 92 0.20 -15.07 0.23
C PRO A 92 -0.89 -16.16 0.19
N VAL A 93 -0.58 -17.25 -0.50
CA VAL A 93 -1.38 -18.47 -0.43
C VAL A 93 -1.31 -18.98 1.01
N ALA A 94 -2.47 -19.30 1.60
CA ALA A 94 -2.51 -19.89 2.93
C ALA A 94 -1.74 -21.22 2.92
N GLU A 95 -0.70 -21.34 3.73
CA GLU A 95 0.06 -22.58 3.84
C GLU A 95 -0.80 -23.66 4.50
N THR A 96 -0.99 -24.77 3.80
CA THR A 96 -1.81 -25.89 4.28
C THR A 96 -1.22 -26.45 5.56
N GLY A 97 -2.02 -26.54 6.63
CA GLY A 97 -1.59 -27.03 7.94
C GLY A 97 -1.13 -25.93 8.90
N HIS A 98 -1.07 -24.67 8.47
CA HIS A 98 -0.71 -23.55 9.34
C HIS A 98 -1.96 -22.90 9.94
N LYS A 99 -1.93 -22.63 11.25
CA LYS A 99 -2.96 -21.86 11.93
C LYS A 99 -2.52 -20.40 12.04
N THR A 100 -3.20 -19.51 11.33
CA THR A 100 -2.99 -18.06 11.48
C THR A 100 -3.59 -17.59 12.80
N HIS A 101 -2.74 -17.10 13.70
CA HIS A 101 -3.17 -16.47 14.96
C HIS A 101 -3.46 -14.97 14.81
N VAL A 102 -2.69 -14.32 13.93
CA VAL A 102 -2.67 -12.86 13.73
C VAL A 102 -2.34 -12.58 12.25
N SER A 103 -3.14 -11.74 11.59
CA SER A 103 -2.80 -11.17 10.28
C SER A 103 -3.14 -9.68 10.26
N THR A 104 -2.12 -8.84 10.33
CA THR A 104 -2.22 -7.37 10.21
C THR A 104 -1.69 -6.85 8.88
N ARG A 105 -1.16 -7.74 8.03
CA ARG A 105 -0.67 -7.39 6.70
C ARG A 105 -1.86 -7.03 5.80
N SER A 106 -1.77 -5.89 5.14
CA SER A 106 -2.73 -5.45 4.13
C SER A 106 -2.40 -6.06 2.77
N PHE A 107 -3.43 -6.51 2.06
CA PHE A 107 -3.37 -7.05 0.69
C PHE A 107 -4.53 -6.48 -0.13
N GLY A 108 -4.42 -6.57 -1.45
CA GLY A 108 -5.45 -6.14 -2.40
C GLY A 108 -4.99 -4.99 -3.29
N ALA A 109 -5.95 -4.50 -4.08
CA ALA A 109 -5.73 -3.42 -5.03
C ALA A 109 -5.63 -2.06 -4.34
N PHE A 110 -4.77 -1.21 -4.88
CA PHE A 110 -4.58 0.17 -4.46
C PHE A 110 -4.62 1.10 -5.67
N SER A 111 -5.05 2.34 -5.43
CA SER A 111 -5.06 3.40 -6.44
C SER A 111 -4.92 4.76 -5.76
N GLU A 112 -3.89 5.51 -6.15
CA GLU A 112 -3.62 6.85 -5.66
C GLU A 112 -3.44 7.80 -6.84
N HIS A 113 -3.91 9.05 -6.68
CA HIS A 113 -3.80 10.08 -7.70
C HIS A 113 -3.16 11.33 -7.11
N PHE A 114 -2.23 11.92 -7.86
CA PHE A 114 -1.52 13.14 -7.49
C PHE A 114 -1.71 14.18 -8.58
N ASN A 115 -2.16 15.37 -8.20
CA ASN A 115 -2.14 16.52 -9.10
C ASN A 115 -0.69 16.95 -9.29
N LEU A 116 -0.27 17.04 -10.54
CA LEU A 116 1.07 17.48 -10.91
C LEU A 116 1.15 19.01 -10.82
N PRO A 117 2.18 19.54 -10.15
CA PRO A 117 2.44 20.97 -10.18
C PRO A 117 2.65 21.50 -11.61
N GLU A 118 2.32 22.77 -11.83
CA GLU A 118 2.62 23.41 -13.10
C GLU A 118 4.13 23.34 -13.39
N GLY A 119 4.46 23.09 -14.66
CA GLY A 119 5.85 23.00 -15.11
C GLY A 119 6.50 21.64 -14.90
N VAL A 120 5.81 20.59 -14.48
CA VAL A 120 6.32 19.21 -14.59
C VAL A 120 6.37 18.77 -16.06
N ASP A 121 7.47 18.12 -16.45
CA ASP A 121 7.65 17.50 -17.76
C ASP A 121 7.13 16.05 -17.73
N GLU A 122 5.85 15.86 -18.06
CA GLU A 122 5.16 14.56 -17.99
C GLU A 122 5.87 13.47 -18.82
N ASP A 123 6.46 13.83 -19.96
CA ASP A 123 7.16 12.91 -20.86
C ASP A 123 8.47 12.36 -20.27
N LYS A 124 8.98 13.01 -19.21
CA LYS A 124 10.23 12.63 -18.55
C LYS A 124 10.03 12.08 -17.15
N ILE A 125 8.78 11.79 -16.76
CA ILE A 125 8.51 11.11 -15.49
C ILE A 125 9.18 9.74 -15.51
N THR A 126 9.89 9.42 -14.43
CA THR A 126 10.50 8.10 -14.25
C THR A 126 10.13 7.50 -12.91
N ALA A 127 10.10 6.18 -12.83
CA ALA A 127 9.80 5.47 -11.59
C ALA A 127 10.75 4.29 -11.40
N ARG A 128 11.09 4.01 -10.14
CA ARG A 128 11.94 2.88 -9.75
C ARG A 128 11.47 2.30 -8.43
N ILE A 129 11.49 0.98 -8.32
CA ILE A 129 11.24 0.30 -7.05
C ILE A 129 12.56 -0.21 -6.51
N LYS A 130 12.85 0.08 -5.24
CA LYS A 130 14.00 -0.47 -4.54
C LYS A 130 13.64 -0.71 -3.08
N ASP A 131 14.00 -1.88 -2.56
CA ASP A 131 13.80 -2.25 -1.15
C ASP A 131 12.35 -2.07 -0.65
N GLY A 132 11.37 -2.31 -1.53
CA GLY A 132 9.95 -2.17 -1.22
C GLY A 132 9.43 -0.72 -1.24
N VAL A 133 10.21 0.23 -1.75
CA VAL A 133 9.80 1.64 -1.91
C VAL A 133 9.77 2.00 -3.39
N LEU A 134 8.62 2.50 -3.86
CA LEU A 134 8.45 3.10 -5.17
C LEU A 134 8.89 4.56 -5.09
N LYS A 135 9.93 4.93 -5.83
CA LYS A 135 10.30 6.33 -6.08
C LYS A 135 9.81 6.76 -7.46
N VAL A 136 8.99 7.80 -7.52
CA VAL A 136 8.60 8.49 -8.76
C VAL A 136 9.30 9.84 -8.81
N THR A 137 9.96 10.15 -9.92
CA THR A 137 10.67 11.41 -10.17
C THR A 137 9.91 12.21 -11.21
N LEU A 138 9.55 13.44 -10.84
CA LEU A 138 8.75 14.39 -11.62
C LEU A 138 9.63 15.61 -11.96
N PRO A 139 10.39 15.56 -13.07
CA PRO A 139 11.31 16.64 -13.41
C PRO A 139 10.54 17.91 -13.80
N ARG A 140 11.12 19.07 -13.48
CA ARG A 140 10.66 20.34 -14.03
C ARG A 140 10.99 20.42 -15.52
N ARG A 141 10.12 21.05 -16.30
CA ARG A 141 10.41 21.46 -17.67
C ARG A 141 11.58 22.42 -17.65
N GLU A 142 12.54 22.22 -18.54
CA GLU A 142 13.55 23.25 -18.75
C GLU A 142 12.87 24.54 -19.20
N PRO A 143 13.32 25.71 -18.72
CA PRO A 143 12.83 26.97 -19.25
C PRO A 143 13.02 26.96 -20.76
N ALA A 144 11.96 27.30 -21.51
CA ALA A 144 12.06 27.39 -22.96
C ALA A 144 13.24 28.31 -23.28
N ARG A 145 14.26 27.77 -23.96
CA ARG A 145 15.32 28.61 -24.50
C ARG A 145 14.63 29.64 -25.39
N PRO A 146 14.85 30.95 -25.22
CA PRO A 146 14.26 31.93 -26.11
C PRO A 146 14.80 31.65 -27.51
N THR A 147 13.97 31.03 -28.35
CA THR A 147 14.25 30.85 -29.77
C THR A 147 14.00 32.20 -30.42
N GLU A 148 14.93 33.14 -30.21
CA GLU A 148 14.89 34.43 -30.89
C GLU A 148 15.06 34.14 -32.38
N ARG A 149 13.94 34.12 -33.11
CA ARG A 149 13.93 33.84 -34.54
C ARG A 149 13.84 35.17 -35.26
N ARG A 150 14.96 35.59 -35.86
CA ARG A 150 14.99 36.74 -36.77
C ARG A 150 14.04 36.45 -37.94
N ILE A 151 13.08 37.34 -38.17
CA ILE A 151 12.18 37.29 -39.32
C ILE A 151 12.73 38.26 -40.36
N ASP A 152 13.07 37.73 -41.53
CA ASP A 152 13.49 38.56 -42.66
C ASP A 152 12.27 39.15 -43.37
N ILE A 153 12.34 40.45 -43.67
CA ILE A 153 11.30 41.17 -44.41
C ILE A 153 11.52 40.94 -45.91
N GLN A 154 10.51 40.41 -46.60
CA GLN A 154 10.52 40.25 -48.05
C GLN A 154 10.24 41.62 -48.73
N PRO A 155 10.96 41.99 -49.80
CA PRO A 155 10.61 43.17 -50.60
C PRO A 155 9.28 42.95 -51.33
N GLY A 156 8.48 44.02 -51.41
CA GLY A 156 7.17 44.04 -52.10
C GLY A 156 7.26 44.14 -53.61
#